data_AF-A0A1G0EHL2-F1
#
_entry.id   AF-A0A1G0EHL2-F1
#
_cell.length_a   1.000
_cell.length_b   1.000
_cell.length_c   1.000
_cell.angle_alpha   90.00
_cell.angle_beta   90.00
_cell.angle_gamma   90.00
#
_symmetry.space_group_name_H-M   'P 1'
#
loop_
_entity.id
_entity.type
_entity.pdbx_description
1 polymer ?
#
loop_
_entity_poly.entity_id
_entity_poly.type
_entity_poly.pdbx_seq_one_letter_code
_entity_poly.pdbx_strand_id
1 'polypeptide(L)' 'MHEAGANIRATLPEEVMLARLAQSEQMREFFIEMWKQNPALAKQGGARVQALLTPLECADAKEIGSETSGIKGSDT' A
#
# COMPACT_ATOMS: atom_id res chain seq x y z
N MET A 1 24.11 -0.19 31.69
CA MET A 1 24.71 -1.51 31.43
C MET A 1 24.18 -1.98 30.09
N HIS A 2 25.06 -2.18 29.11
CA HIS A 2 24.70 -2.72 27.79
C HIS A 2 24.52 -4.23 27.95
N GLU A 3 23.30 -4.72 27.87
CA GLU A 3 23.05 -6.16 27.69
C GLU A 3 23.02 -6.45 26.20
N ALA A 4 24.21 -6.69 25.66
CA ALA A 4 24.39 -7.43 24.43
C ALA A 4 24.26 -8.92 24.78
N GLY A 5 23.16 -9.57 24.38
CA GLY A 5 23.07 -11.02 24.54
C GLY A 5 21.68 -11.61 24.69
N ALA A 6 20.86 -11.53 23.64
CA ALA A 6 19.72 -12.45 23.51
C ALA A 6 19.37 -12.63 22.04
N ASN A 7 20.21 -13.38 21.31
CA ASN A 7 19.77 -14.08 20.10
C ASN A 7 18.84 -15.23 20.53
N ILE A 8 17.71 -14.88 21.15
CA ILE A 8 16.61 -15.80 21.35
C ILE A 8 15.84 -15.70 20.05
N ARG A 9 15.93 -16.75 19.23
CA ARG A 9 14.99 -17.00 18.15
C ARG A 9 13.63 -17.27 18.79
N ALA A 10 13.05 -16.24 19.39
CA ALA A 10 11.78 -16.29 20.08
C ALA A 10 10.73 -16.49 18.98
N THR A 11 10.14 -17.67 18.94
CA THR A 11 9.00 -17.94 18.08
C THR A 11 7.91 -16.94 18.47
N LEU A 12 7.61 -16.01 17.57
CA LEU A 12 6.51 -15.07 17.78
C LEU A 12 5.21 -15.87 17.81
N PRO A 13 4.35 -15.67 18.83
CA PRO A 13 2.99 -16.22 18.78
C PRO A 13 2.28 -15.75 17.52
N GLU A 14 1.47 -16.64 16.94
CA GLU A 14 0.80 -16.38 15.66
C GLU A 14 -0.09 -15.13 15.75
N GLU A 15 -0.80 -14.95 16.85
CA GLU A 15 -1.68 -13.81 17.08
C GLU A 15 -0.90 -12.49 17.10
N VAL A 16 0.32 -12.52 17.64
CA VAL A 16 1.22 -11.36 17.65
C VAL A 16 1.71 -11.06 16.24
N MET A 17 2.10 -12.08 15.49
CA MET A 17 2.51 -11.92 14.08
C MET A 17 1.37 -11.34 13.24
N LEU A 18 0.17 -11.89 13.34
CA LEU A 18 -1.02 -11.42 12.61
C LEU A 18 -1.37 -9.98 12.97
N ALA A 19 -1.34 -9.63 14.26
CA ALA A 19 -1.58 -8.25 14.70
C ALA A 19 -0.54 -7.26 14.12
N ARG A 20 0.74 -7.67 14.03
CA ARG A 20 1.80 -6.85 13.44
C ARG A 20 1.67 -6.71 11.93
N LEU A 21 1.23 -7.76 11.23
CA LEU A 21 0.94 -7.71 9.80
C LEU A 21 -0.22 -6.75 9.53
N ALA A 22 -1.35 -6.91 10.23
CA ALA A 22 -2.50 -6.01 10.10
C ALA A 22 -2.14 -4.55 10.37
N GLN A 23 -1.37 -4.29 11.43
CA GLN A 23 -0.87 -2.94 11.73
C GLN A 23 0.02 -2.41 10.58
N SER A 24 0.88 -3.25 10.02
CA SER A 24 1.76 -2.85 8.92
C SER A 24 0.98 -2.52 7.65
N GLU A 25 -0.08 -3.27 7.35
CA GLU A 25 -0.98 -3.01 6.22
C GLU A 25 -1.71 -1.68 6.38
N GLN A 26 -2.25 -1.41 7.57
CA GLN A 26 -2.90 -0.12 7.85
C GLN A 26 -1.93 1.06 7.68
N MET A 27 -0.70 0.94 8.19
CA MET A 27 0.32 1.98 8.00
C MET A 27 0.66 2.15 6.53
N ARG A 28 0.83 1.05 5.79
CA ARG A 28 1.13 1.07 4.36
C ARG A 28 0.07 1.86 3.59
N GLU A 29 -1.20 1.58 3.84
CA GLU A 29 -2.33 2.27 3.18
C GLU A 29 -2.34 3.77 3.49
N PHE A 30 -2.15 4.13 4.76
CA PHE A 30 -2.05 5.54 5.15
C PHE A 30 -0.90 6.27 4.41
N PHE A 31 0.28 5.66 4.35
CA PHE A 31 1.43 6.26 3.67
C PHE A 31 1.22 6.38 2.16
N ILE A 32 0.62 5.38 1.54
CA ILE A 32 0.27 5.41 0.11
C ILE A 32 -0.64 6.59 -0.19
N GLU A 33 -1.73 6.75 0.56
CA GLU A 33 -2.67 7.85 0.34
C GLU A 33 -2.01 9.22 0.55
N MET A 34 -1.20 9.35 1.59
CA MET A 34 -0.43 10.58 1.81
C MET A 34 0.53 10.89 0.65
N TRP A 35 1.19 9.89 0.07
CA TRP A 35 2.07 10.07 -1.09
C TRP A 35 1.30 10.38 -2.37
N LYS A 36 0.15 9.77 -2.61
CA LYS A 36 -0.76 10.09 -3.72
C LYS A 36 -1.20 11.55 -3.65
N GLN A 37 -1.53 12.03 -2.44
CA GLN A 37 -1.96 13.42 -2.22
C GLN A 37 -0.81 14.43 -2.21
N ASN A 38 0.43 14.01 -1.91
CA ASN A 38 1.61 14.88 -1.82
C ASN A 38 2.76 14.41 -2.72
N PRO A 39 2.75 14.73 -4.03
CA PRO A 39 3.77 14.30 -4.97
C PRO A 39 5.20 14.78 -4.62
N ALA A 40 5.34 15.93 -3.95
CA ALA A 40 6.62 16.41 -3.47
C ALA A 40 7.23 15.49 -2.41
N LEU A 41 6.41 14.98 -1.49
CA LEU A 41 6.82 14.02 -0.48
C LEU A 41 7.14 12.66 -1.11
N ALA A 42 6.34 12.22 -2.08
CA ALA A 42 6.61 10.98 -2.82
C ALA A 42 7.96 11.03 -3.55
N LYS A 43 8.31 12.17 -4.17
CA LYS A 43 9.61 12.38 -4.84
C LYS A 43 10.78 12.33 -3.87
N GLN A 44 10.63 12.84 -2.65
CA GLN A 44 11.66 12.75 -1.61
C GLN A 44 11.92 11.31 -1.16
N GLY A 45 10.88 10.45 -1.21
CA GLY A 45 11.00 9.01 -0.95
C GLY A 45 11.76 8.21 -2.04
N GLY A 46 12.06 8.85 -3.17
CA GLY A 46 12.92 8.30 -4.23
C GLY A 46 12.36 7.04 -4.90
N ALA A 47 13.27 6.25 -5.47
CA ALA A 47 12.93 5.06 -6.27
C ALA A 47 12.13 4.01 -5.49
N ARG A 48 12.31 3.92 -4.18
CA ARG A 48 11.60 2.94 -3.34
C ARG A 48 10.12 3.28 -3.21
N VAL A 49 9.78 4.56 -3.01
CA VAL A 49 8.38 4.99 -2.96
C VAL A 49 7.74 4.90 -4.35
N GLN A 50 8.47 5.26 -5.41
CA GLN A 50 7.97 5.10 -6.78
C GLN A 50 7.60 3.64 -7.08
N ALA A 51 8.49 2.68 -6.77
CA ALA A 51 8.23 1.25 -6.98
C ALA A 51 7.03 0.72 -6.17
N LEU A 52 6.72 1.32 -5.01
CA LEU A 52 5.54 0.97 -4.22
C LEU A 52 4.24 1.54 -4.80
N LEU A 53 4.29 2.67 -5.49
CA LEU A 53 3.12 3.33 -6.08
C LEU A 53 2.80 2.83 -7.49
N THR A 54 3.81 2.47 -8.30
CA THR A 54 3.62 2.02 -9.69
C THR A 54 2.61 0.87 -9.87
N PRO A 55 2.61 -0.19 -9.03
CA PRO A 55 1.62 -1.26 -9.15
C PRO A 55 0.18 -0.81 -8.87
N LEU A 56 0.01 0.21 -8.02
CA LEU A 56 -1.29 0.73 -7.59
C LEU A 56 -1.91 1.60 -8.68
N GLU A 57 -1.11 2.45 -9.33
CA GLU A 57 -1.56 3.27 -10.46
C GLU A 57 -2.06 2.41 -11.64
N CYS A 58 -1.45 1.23 -11.85
CA CYS A 58 -1.86 0.29 -12.88
C CYS A 58 -3.17 -0.45 -12.54
N ALA A 59 -3.42 -0.68 -11.24
CA ALA A 59 -4.67 -1.26 -10.76
C ALA A 59 -5.82 -0.25 -10.84
N ASP A 60 -5.59 0.98 -10.41
CA ASP A 60 -6.57 2.09 -10.49
C ASP A 60 -6.97 2.38 -11.95
N ALA A 61 -6.03 2.31 -12.90
CA ALA A 61 -6.30 2.51 -14.33
C ALA A 61 -7.18 1.41 -14.98
N LYS A 62 -7.26 0.21 -14.39
CA LYS A 62 -8.07 -0.90 -14.91
C LYS A 62 -9.55 -0.80 -14.53
N GLU A 63 -9.91 -0.22 -13.40
CA GLU A 63 -11.32 -0.06 -13.00
C GLU A 63 -12.06 0.96 -13.88
N ILE A 64 -11.37 2.04 -14.30
CA ILE A 64 -11.98 3.12 -15.11
C ILE A 64 -12.32 2.64 -16.53
N GLY A 65 -11.70 1.57 -17.01
CA GLY A 65 -11.93 1.00 -18.34
C GLY A 65 -13.16 0.09 -18.46
N SER A 66 -13.88 -0.20 -17.36
CA SER A 66 -14.99 -1.16 -17.34
C SER A 66 -16.39 -0.55 -17.33
N GLU A 67 -16.55 0.77 -17.15
CA GLU A 67 -17.88 1.39 -16.94
C GLU A 67 -18.48 2.12 -18.16
N THR A 68 -17.81 2.18 -19.31
CA THR A 68 -18.39 2.80 -20.52
C THR A 68 -18.81 1.76 -21.57
N SER A 69 -19.69 0.84 -21.21
CA SER A 69 -20.41 0.00 -22.17
C SER A 69 -21.85 -0.23 -21.74
N GLY A 70 -22.62 0.85 -21.63
CA GLY A 70 -23.98 0.75 -21.11
C GLY A 70 -24.87 1.96 -21.35
N ILE A 71 -24.71 2.72 -22.44
CA ILE A 71 -25.76 3.66 -22.88
C ILE A 71 -26.02 3.40 -24.35
N LYS A 72 -26.89 2.42 -24.62
CA LYS A 72 -27.53 2.29 -25.93
C LYS A 72 -28.54 3.43 -26.02
N GLY A 73 -28.23 4.43 -26.83
CA GLY A 73 -29.21 5.40 -27.27
C GLY A 73 -30.40 4.64 -27.87
N SER A 74 -31.58 4.90 -27.31
CA SER A 74 -32.85 4.49 -27.88
C SER A 74 -33.53 5.78 -28.28
N ASP A 75 -33.13 6.31 -29.43
CA ASP A 75 -33.91 7.29 -30.18
C ASP A 75 -34.73 6.55 -31.23
N THR A 76 -35.93 7.05 -31.44
CA THR A 76 -37.01 6.65 -32.37
C THR A 76 -38.01 5.59 -31.88
#